data_AF-A0A971FHN1-F1
#
_entry.id   AF-A0A971FHN1-F1
#
_cell.length_a   1.000
_cell.length_b   1.000
_cell.length_c   1.000
_cell.angle_alpha   90.00
_cell.angle_beta   90.00
_cell.angle_gamma   90.00
#
_symmetry.space_group_name_H-M   'P 1'
#
loop_
_entity.id
_entity.type
_entity.pdbx_description
1 polymer ?
#
loop_
_entity_poly.entity_id
_entity_poly.type
_entity_poly.pdbx_seq_one_letter_code
_entity_poly.pdbx_strand_id
1 'polypeptide(L)'
;RIIEGESALGGGSLPATPIRTWLIALTLPGWSAGELAARLRRHEPPVIARVADDAVVLDMRSLLPGEDLELARAVIQFAQEPPAS
;
A
#
# COMPACT_ATOMS: atom_id res chain seq x y z
N ARG A 1 0.33 1.43 -10.99
CA ARG A 1 1.38 0.81 -11.84
C ARG A 1 1.95 -0.42 -11.14
N ILE A 2 2.39 -1.44 -11.87
CA ILE A 2 3.09 -2.61 -11.29
C ILE A 2 4.60 -2.36 -11.41
N ILE A 3 5.35 -2.59 -10.34
CA ILE A 3 6.81 -2.39 -10.29
C ILE A 3 7.49 -3.59 -9.65
N GLU A 4 8.76 -3.83 -9.98
CA GLU A 4 9.61 -4.77 -9.25
C GLU A 4 9.92 -4.21 -7.86
N GLY A 5 10.12 -5.09 -6.89
CA GLY A 5 10.58 -4.70 -5.57
C GLY A 5 11.03 -5.88 -4.72
N GLU A 6 11.29 -5.59 -3.46
CA GLU A 6 11.74 -6.56 -2.47
C GLU A 6 10.88 -6.48 -1.21
N SER A 7 10.61 -7.63 -0.62
CA SER A 7 9.96 -7.75 0.68
C SER A 7 10.98 -8.20 1.72
N ALA A 8 10.96 -7.55 2.88
CA ALA A 8 11.72 -8.00 4.03
C ALA A 8 10.94 -9.13 4.74
N LEU A 9 11.57 -10.29 4.92
CA LEU A 9 11.03 -11.35 5.77
C LEU A 9 11.34 -11.08 7.25
N GLY A 10 10.43 -10.42 7.97
CA GLY A 10 10.41 -10.40 9.44
C GLY A 10 10.70 -9.05 10.10
N GLY A 11 10.07 -8.85 11.27
CA GLY A 11 10.21 -7.67 12.13
C GLY A 11 11.19 -7.87 13.29
N GLY A 12 12.38 -8.44 13.01
CA GLY A 12 13.40 -8.77 14.02
C GLY A 12 14.82 -8.40 13.60
N SER A 13 15.80 -8.61 14.49
CA SER A 13 17.21 -8.20 14.36
C SER A 13 18.06 -9.01 13.37
N LEU A 14 17.48 -10.02 12.71
CA LEU A 14 18.19 -10.78 11.69
C LEU A 14 18.03 -10.08 10.35
N PRO A 15 19.12 -9.84 9.59
CA PRO A 15 19.03 -9.33 8.24
C PRO A 15 18.28 -10.36 7.39
N ALA A 16 17.01 -10.07 7.14
CA ALA A 16 16.17 -10.88 6.29
C ALA A 16 16.69 -10.78 4.86
N THR A 17 16.96 -11.91 4.22
CA THR A 17 17.25 -11.94 2.79
C THR A 17 16.05 -11.35 2.06
N PRO A 18 16.23 -10.27 1.27
CA PRO A 18 15.13 -9.69 0.52
C PRO A 18 14.57 -10.73 -0.46
N ILE A 19 13.25 -10.88 -0.48
CA ILE A 19 12.58 -11.72 -1.47
C ILE A 19 12.01 -10.81 -2.55
N ARG A 20 12.45 -11.02 -3.79
CA ARG A 20 11.90 -10.33 -4.96
C ARG A 20 10.38 -10.50 -5.05
N THR A 21 9.68 -9.41 -5.33
CA THR A 21 8.23 -9.33 -5.43
C THR A 21 7.81 -8.39 -6.55
N TRP A 22 6.52 -8.42 -6.85
CA TRP A 22 5.84 -7.38 -7.62
C TRP A 22 5.01 -6.52 -6.67
N LEU A 23 5.15 -5.21 -6.81
CA LEU A 23 4.44 -4.24 -6.00
C LEU A 23 3.45 -3.45 -6.86
N ILE A 24 2.32 -3.09 -6.27
CA ILE A 24 1.44 -2.08 -6.83
C ILE A 24 1.89 -0.73 -6.28
N ALA A 25 2.38 0.15 -7.15
CA ALA A 25 2.59 1.56 -6.82
C ALA A 25 1.36 2.37 -7.25
N LEU A 26 0.74 3.02 -6.26
CA LEU A 26 -0.51 3.75 -6.34
C LEU A 26 -0.27 5.24 -6.12
N THR A 27 -0.77 6.04 -7.06
CA THR A 27 -0.84 7.50 -6.99
C THR A 27 -2.27 7.91 -7.33
N LEU A 28 -2.88 8.76 -6.50
CA LEU A 28 -4.24 9.25 -6.73
C LEU A 28 -4.21 10.78 -6.90
N PRO A 29 -4.94 11.34 -7.87
CA PRO A 29 -5.03 12.79 -8.03
C PRO A 29 -5.50 13.48 -6.73
N GLY A 30 -4.87 14.59 -6.37
CA GLY A 30 -5.20 15.34 -5.15
C GLY A 30 -4.65 14.74 -3.86
N TRP A 31 -3.97 13.60 -3.89
CA TRP A 31 -3.36 12.97 -2.72
C TRP A 31 -1.83 12.98 -2.82
N SER A 32 -1.14 13.43 -1.76
CA SER A 32 0.25 13.02 -1.56
C SER A 32 0.31 11.56 -1.11
N ALA A 33 1.42 10.87 -1.41
CA ALA A 33 1.60 9.48 -0.99
C ALA A 33 1.56 9.33 0.54
N GLY A 34 2.10 10.30 1.27
CA GLY A 34 2.09 10.32 2.74
C GLY A 34 0.68 10.47 3.32
N GLU A 35 -0.13 11.38 2.79
CA GLU A 35 -1.52 11.57 3.22
C GLU A 35 -2.38 10.36 2.91
N LEU A 36 -2.24 9.81 1.69
CA LEU A 36 -2.98 8.61 1.31
C LEU A 36 -2.62 7.44 2.22
N ALA A 37 -1.33 7.20 2.49
CA ALA A 37 -0.89 6.16 3.43
C ALA A 37 -1.43 6.39 4.85
N ALA A 38 -1.46 7.64 5.32
CA ALA A 38 -2.00 7.99 6.63
C ALA A 38 -3.52 7.76 6.72
N ARG A 39 -4.27 8.03 5.65
CA ARG A 39 -5.71 7.76 5.58
C ARG A 39 -6.03 6.28 5.46
N LEU A 40 -5.31 5.55 4.62
CA LEU A 40 -5.40 4.08 4.52
C LEU A 40 -5.16 3.41 5.87
N ARG A 41 -4.18 3.87 6.64
CA ARG A 41 -3.92 3.36 8.01
C ARG A 41 -5.07 3.59 8.98
N ARG A 42 -5.88 4.63 8.78
CA ARG A 42 -7.03 4.99 9.61
C ARG A 42 -8.37 4.48 9.05
N HIS A 43 -8.33 3.79 7.91
CA HIS A 43 -9.51 3.16 7.30
C HIS A 43 -9.96 1.95 8.13
N GLU A 44 -11.18 1.47 7.86
CA GLU A 44 -11.74 0.26 8.48
C GLU A 44 -12.17 -0.70 7.35
N PRO A 45 -11.46 -1.82 7.12
CA PRO A 45 -10.26 -2.28 7.84
C PRO A 45 -9.00 -1.43 7.53
N PRO A 46 -8.02 -1.35 8.45
CA PRO A 46 -6.82 -0.55 8.24
C PRO A 46 -5.90 -1.18 7.19
N VAL A 47 -5.45 -0.37 6.23
CA VAL A 47 -4.50 -0.78 5.20
C VAL A 47 -3.12 -0.21 5.52
N ILE A 48 -2.16 -1.08 5.85
CA ILE A 48 -0.78 -0.68 6.14
C ILE A 48 0.05 -0.78 4.86
N ALA A 49 0.34 0.37 4.27
CA ALA A 49 1.16 0.46 3.07
C ALA A 49 2.48 1.20 3.33
N ARG A 50 3.46 0.99 2.45
CA ARG A 50 4.73 1.73 2.44
C ARG A 50 4.61 2.94 1.51
N VAL A 51 5.38 4.00 1.79
CA VAL A 51 5.60 5.09 0.82
C VAL A 51 7.00 4.94 0.23
N ALA A 52 7.09 4.97 -1.10
CA ALA A 52 8.36 5.00 -1.84
C ALA A 52 8.15 5.66 -3.21
N ASP A 53 9.15 6.43 -3.66
CA ASP A 53 9.12 7.14 -4.95
C ASP A 53 7.82 7.91 -5.20
N ASP A 54 7.41 8.68 -4.19
CA ASP A 54 6.19 9.49 -4.15
C ASP A 54 4.90 8.72 -4.49
N ALA A 55 4.86 7.43 -4.13
CA ALA A 55 3.70 6.57 -4.29
C ALA A 55 3.43 5.74 -3.03
N VAL A 56 2.17 5.36 -2.84
CA VAL A 56 1.80 4.28 -1.92
C VAL A 56 2.15 2.96 -2.58
N VAL A 57 2.86 2.08 -1.88
CA VAL A 57 3.36 0.82 -2.41
C VAL A 57 2.78 -0.34 -1.60
N LEU A 58 2.12 -1.25 -2.31
CA LEU A 58 1.39 -2.39 -1.77
C LEU A 58 2.04 -3.67 -2.28
N ASP A 59 2.32 -4.61 -1.37
CA ASP A 59 2.88 -5.91 -1.70
C ASP A 59 1.79 -6.97 -1.59
N MET A 60 1.35 -7.51 -2.73
CA MET A 60 0.20 -8.43 -2.77
C MET A 60 0.49 -9.75 -2.05
N ARG A 61 1.76 -10.07 -1.75
CA ARG A 61 2.10 -11.30 -1.01
C ARG A 61 1.70 -11.27 0.46
N SER A 62 1.44 -10.09 1.02
CA SER A 62 1.03 -9.96 2.42
C SER A 62 -0.48 -10.10 2.61
N LEU A 63 -1.24 -10.22 1.52
CA LEU A 63 -2.69 -10.37 1.56
C LEU A 63 -3.07 -11.84 1.70
N LEU A 64 -4.04 -12.10 2.57
CA LEU A 64 -4.76 -13.36 2.67
C LEU A 64 -5.79 -13.47 1.53
N PRO A 65 -6.26 -14.69 1.20
CA PRO A 65 -7.32 -14.87 0.21
C PRO A 65 -8.56 -14.03 0.54
N GLY A 66 -8.97 -13.16 -0.40
CA GLY A 66 -10.13 -12.28 -0.27
C GLY A 66 -9.84 -10.88 0.25
N GLU A 67 -8.66 -10.62 0.84
CA GLU A 67 -8.26 -9.26 1.28
C GLU A 67 -7.96 -8.32 0.10
N ASP A 68 -7.71 -8.87 -1.08
CA ASP A 68 -7.54 -8.13 -2.33
C ASP A 68 -8.80 -7.32 -2.69
N LEU A 69 -9.98 -7.88 -2.44
CA LEU A 69 -11.25 -7.19 -2.67
C LEU A 69 -11.49 -6.06 -1.68
N GLU A 70 -11.13 -6.24 -0.40
CA GLU A 70 -11.21 -5.18 0.61
C GLU A 70 -10.23 -4.04 0.32
N LEU A 71 -9.00 -4.38 -0.05
CA LEU A 71 -8.00 -3.40 -0.48
C LEU A 71 -8.48 -2.60 -1.68
N ALA A 72 -9.06 -3.27 -2.68
CA ALA A 72 -9.61 -2.60 -3.86
C ALA A 72 -10.74 -1.62 -3.49
N ARG A 73 -11.65 -2.01 -2.59
CA ARG A 73 -12.72 -1.12 -2.09
C ARG A 73 -12.15 0.14 -1.44
N ALA A 74 -11.18 0.00 -0.54
CA ALA A 74 -10.53 1.13 0.13
C ALA A 74 -9.90 2.09 -0.90
N VAL A 75 -9.17 1.55 -1.88
CA VAL A 75 -8.52 2.35 -2.93
C VAL A 75 -9.54 3.09 -3.79
N ILE A 76 -10.63 2.42 -4.19
CA ILE A 76 -11.70 3.04 -4.99
C ILE A 76 -12.37 4.17 -4.21
N GLN A 77 -12.64 3.99 -2.91
CA GLN A 77 -13.21 5.04 -2.08
C GLN A 77 -12.34 6.30 -2.08
N PHE A 78 -11.04 6.19 -1.79
CA PHE A 78 -10.14 7.36 -1.77
C PHE A 78 -9.93 7.98 -3.15
N ALA A 79 -10.06 7.20 -4.23
CA ALA A 79 -10.03 7.74 -5.58
C ALA A 79 -11.27 8.59 -5.90
N GLN A 80 -12.41 8.32 -5.26
CA GLN A 80 -13.66 9.04 -5.43
C GLN A 80 -13.83 10.22 -4.46
N GLU A 81 -13.18 10.16 -3.31
CA GLU A 81 -13.25 11.17 -2.24
C GLU A 81 -11.88 11.82 -2.00
N PRO A 82 -11.38 12.66 -2.93
CA PRO A 82 -10.11 13.37 -2.71
C PRO A 82 -10.16 14.24 -1.45
N PRO A 83 -9.00 14.54 -0.83
CA PRO A 83 -8.99 15.31 0.40
C PRO A 83 -9.59 16.69 0.10
N ALA A 84 -10.42 17.18 1.02
CA ALA A 84 -10.92 18.54 0.95
C ALA A 84 -9.71 19.49 0.92
N SER A 85 -9.77 20.47 0.02
CA SER A 85 -8.70 21.47 -0.20
C SER A 85 -8.40 22.27 1.05
#